data_AF-A0AA39CZV1-F1
#
_entry.id   AF-A0AA39CZV1-F1
#
_cell.length_a   1.000
_cell.length_b   1.000
_cell.length_c   1.000
_cell.angle_alpha   90.00
_cell.angle_beta   90.00
_cell.angle_gamma   90.00
#
_symmetry.space_group_name_H-M   'P 1'
#
loop_
_entity.id
_entity.type
_entity.pdbx_description
1 polymer ?
#
loop_
_entity_poly.entity_id
_entity_poly.type
_entity_poly.pdbx_seq_one_letter_code
_entity_poly.pdbx_strand_id
1 'polypeptide(L)'
;MDGPPDFRLLSTAFHNAGTEIDKLPNLPLITHGDKFLALLEDMQREMTENFARMDEKFARIDEKFARIDENFARVDENFALVHQELGNLSTRITASDKNAVARNQNIHYCARSDQVLPLVNPLTCAPIPNFPTTINDIFRMNEQQTDSLMEQLNLQTGEGTSLAGKKAQIKMYIGVRSHVDKPAT
;
A
#
# COMPACT_ATOMS: atom_id res chain seq x y z
N MET A 1 -51.50 -82.44 -28.48
CA MET A 1 -51.43 -83.53 -27.50
C MET A 1 -49.95 -83.73 -27.22
N ASP A 2 -49.45 -83.12 -26.15
CA ASP A 2 -48.08 -83.36 -25.71
C ASP A 2 -47.93 -84.82 -25.28
N GLY A 3 -46.80 -85.43 -25.65
CA GLY A 3 -46.49 -86.81 -25.29
C GLY A 3 -46.32 -87.01 -23.78
N PRO A 4 -46.29 -88.26 -23.30
CA PRO A 4 -46.08 -88.55 -21.88
C PRO A 4 -44.74 -87.97 -21.39
N PRO A 5 -44.64 -87.55 -20.11
CA PRO A 5 -43.43 -86.94 -19.56
C PRO A 5 -42.20 -87.87 -19.66
N ASP A 6 -41.07 -87.34 -20.11
CA ASP A 6 -39.78 -88.05 -20.10
C ASP A 6 -39.04 -87.80 -18.78
N PHE A 7 -39.23 -88.71 -17.83
CA PHE A 7 -38.55 -88.65 -16.54
C PHE A 7 -37.03 -88.85 -16.62
N ARG A 8 -36.50 -89.44 -17.69
CA ARG A 8 -35.05 -89.56 -17.88
C ARG A 8 -34.45 -88.22 -18.23
N LEU A 9 -35.10 -87.49 -19.15
CA LEU A 9 -34.71 -86.13 -19.48
C LEU A 9 -34.76 -85.21 -18.24
N LEU A 10 -35.82 -85.33 -17.44
CA LEU A 10 -35.97 -84.59 -16.19
C LEU A 10 -34.84 -84.91 -15.20
N SER A 11 -34.51 -86.20 -15.02
CA SER A 11 -33.42 -86.65 -14.16
C SER A 11 -32.06 -86.13 -14.62
N THR A 12 -31.79 -86.16 -15.93
CA THR A 12 -30.53 -85.62 -16.49
C THR A 12 -30.44 -84.11 -16.31
N ALA A 13 -31.55 -83.38 -16.49
CA ALA A 13 -31.59 -81.94 -16.26
C ALA A 13 -31.28 -81.57 -14.80
N PHE A 14 -31.88 -82.27 -13.83
CA PHE A 14 -31.59 -82.05 -12.41
C PHE A 14 -30.15 -82.42 -12.04
N HIS A 15 -29.61 -83.50 -12.60
CA HIS A 15 -28.22 -83.88 -12.36
C HIS A 15 -27.25 -82.82 -12.89
N ASN A 16 -27.47 -82.35 -14.13
CA ASN A 16 -26.66 -81.29 -14.72
C ASN A 16 -26.75 -80.00 -13.89
N ALA A 17 -27.96 -79.62 -13.46
CA ALA A 17 -28.15 -78.47 -12.58
C ALA A 17 -27.38 -78.61 -11.27
N GLY A 18 -27.42 -79.79 -10.63
CA GLY A 18 -26.63 -80.10 -9.43
C GLY A 18 -25.14 -79.94 -9.65
N THR A 19 -24.60 -80.48 -10.76
CA THR A 19 -23.17 -80.35 -11.08
C THR A 19 -22.73 -78.92 -11.35
N GLU A 20 -23.58 -78.06 -11.90
CA GLU A 20 -23.27 -76.63 -12.07
C GLU A 20 -23.37 -75.86 -10.73
N ILE A 21 -24.28 -76.25 -9.84
CA ILE A 21 -24.39 -75.70 -8.48
C ILE A 21 -23.14 -76.04 -7.65
N ASP A 22 -22.60 -77.25 -7.77
CA ASP A 22 -21.38 -77.68 -7.08
C ASP A 22 -20.14 -76.88 -7.51
N LYS A 23 -20.18 -76.18 -8.66
CA LYS A 23 -19.10 -75.30 -9.12
C LYS A 23 -19.17 -73.90 -8.51
N LEU A 24 -20.29 -73.50 -7.90
CA LEU A 24 -20.47 -72.16 -7.33
C LEU A 24 -19.39 -71.76 -6.31
N PRO A 25 -18.92 -72.64 -5.39
CA PRO A 25 -17.84 -72.31 -4.46
C PRO A 25 -16.48 -72.09 -5.12
N ASN A 26 -16.31 -72.47 -6.39
CA ASN A 26 -15.09 -72.18 -7.16
C ASN A 26 -15.17 -70.81 -7.86
N LEU A 27 -16.33 -70.13 -7.82
CA LEU A 27 -16.45 -68.78 -8.35
C LEU A 27 -15.69 -67.81 -7.43
N PRO A 28 -14.67 -67.09 -7.92
CA PRO A 28 -13.82 -66.23 -7.09
C PRO A 28 -14.61 -65.20 -6.26
N LEU A 29 -15.76 -64.76 -6.77
CA LEU A 29 -16.64 -63.81 -6.09
C LEU A 29 -17.30 -64.41 -4.83
N ILE A 30 -17.64 -65.71 -4.85
CA ILE A 30 -18.26 -66.41 -3.71
C ILE A 30 -17.18 -66.87 -2.73
N THR A 31 -16.00 -67.31 -3.23
CA THR A 31 -14.90 -67.81 -2.38
C THR A 31 -14.08 -66.70 -1.74
N HIS A 32 -13.96 -65.54 -2.38
CA HIS A 32 -13.08 -64.44 -1.96
C HIS A 32 -13.79 -63.08 -1.88
N GLY A 33 -15.12 -63.04 -2.01
CA GLY A 33 -15.92 -61.80 -1.93
C GLY A 33 -15.64 -60.99 -0.67
N ASP A 34 -15.55 -61.64 0.49
CA ASP A 34 -15.25 -60.97 1.78
C ASP A 34 -13.90 -60.26 1.78
N LYS A 35 -12.87 -60.86 1.14
CA LYS A 35 -11.55 -60.23 1.00
C LYS A 35 -11.58 -59.03 0.08
N PHE A 36 -12.38 -59.11 -0.98
CA PHE A 36 -12.56 -58.00 -1.92
C PHE A 36 -13.30 -56.82 -1.26
N LEU A 37 -14.34 -57.10 -0.48
CA LEU A 37 -15.06 -56.09 0.30
C LEU A 37 -14.14 -55.42 1.34
N ALA A 38 -13.36 -56.20 2.08
CA ALA A 38 -12.40 -55.66 3.04
C ALA A 38 -11.36 -54.75 2.37
N LEU A 39 -10.85 -55.12 1.19
CA LEU A 39 -9.92 -54.29 0.43
C LEU A 39 -10.56 -52.97 -0.03
N LEU A 40 -11.83 -53.01 -0.45
CA LEU A 40 -12.57 -51.80 -0.82
C LEU A 40 -12.81 -50.88 0.37
N GLU A 41 -13.16 -51.43 1.53
CA GLU A 41 -13.32 -50.66 2.78
C GLU A 41 -12.00 -50.01 3.21
N ASP A 42 -10.88 -50.75 3.14
CA ASP A 42 -9.55 -50.23 3.41
C ASP A 42 -9.18 -49.08 2.46
N MET A 43 -9.42 -49.26 1.17
CA MET A 43 -9.14 -48.25 0.15
C MET A 43 -10.01 -46.99 0.35
N GLN A 44 -11.29 -47.15 0.71
CA GLN A 44 -12.18 -46.02 1.02
C GLN A 44 -11.72 -45.25 2.26
N ARG A 45 -11.27 -45.97 3.30
CA ARG A 45 -10.73 -45.37 4.52
C ARG A 45 -9.44 -44.60 4.22
N GLU A 46 -8.49 -45.19 3.52
CA GLU A 46 -7.25 -44.51 3.13
C GLU A 46 -7.53 -43.26 2.28
N MET A 47 -8.47 -43.36 1.33
CA MET A 47 -8.91 -42.22 0.53
C MET A 47 -9.50 -41.10 1.39
N THR A 48 -10.35 -41.44 2.37
CA THR A 48 -10.96 -40.47 3.28
C THR A 48 -9.90 -39.77 4.14
N GLU A 49 -8.95 -40.51 4.69
CA GLU A 49 -7.83 -39.96 5.45
C GLU A 49 -6.94 -39.07 4.58
N ASN A 50 -6.70 -39.46 3.33
CA ASN A 50 -5.96 -38.66 2.36
C ASN A 50 -6.64 -37.31 2.07
N PHE A 51 -7.96 -37.31 1.87
CA PHE A 51 -8.74 -36.09 1.67
C PHE A 51 -8.71 -35.20 2.91
N ALA A 52 -8.90 -35.75 4.12
CA ALA A 52 -8.82 -34.97 5.35
C ALA A 52 -7.45 -34.28 5.51
N ARG A 53 -6.35 -34.99 5.23
CA ARG A 53 -5.00 -34.39 5.24
C ARG A 53 -4.81 -33.32 4.17
N MET A 54 -5.50 -33.45 3.04
CA MET A 54 -5.46 -32.47 1.96
C MET A 54 -6.23 -31.20 2.36
N ASP A 55 -7.40 -31.34 2.98
CA ASP A 55 -8.19 -30.22 3.51
C ASP A 55 -7.39 -29.44 4.56
N GLU A 56 -6.70 -30.12 5.49
CA GLU A 56 -5.82 -29.46 6.45
C GLU A 56 -4.66 -28.70 5.77
N LYS A 57 -4.11 -29.22 4.67
CA LYS A 57 -3.07 -28.52 3.91
C LYS A 57 -3.63 -27.27 3.24
N PHE A 58 -4.84 -27.33 2.68
CA PHE A 58 -5.49 -26.18 2.08
C PHE A 58 -5.84 -25.12 3.12
N ALA A 59 -6.38 -25.49 4.27
CA ALA A 59 -6.63 -24.55 5.36
C ALA A 59 -5.36 -23.79 5.78
N ARG A 60 -4.22 -24.48 5.89
CA ARG A 60 -2.92 -23.83 6.17
C ARG A 60 -2.43 -22.93 5.04
N ILE A 61 -2.78 -23.23 3.79
CA ILE A 61 -2.46 -22.40 2.63
C ILE A 61 -3.33 -21.12 2.68
N ASP A 62 -4.61 -21.24 2.96
CA ASP A 62 -5.54 -20.11 3.09
C ASP A 62 -5.07 -19.15 4.19
N GLU A 63 -4.66 -19.66 5.36
CA GLU A 63 -4.07 -18.85 6.42
C GLU A 63 -2.78 -18.13 5.98
N LYS A 64 -1.96 -18.75 5.13
CA LYS A 64 -0.76 -18.10 4.58
C LYS A 64 -1.14 -16.98 3.62
N PHE A 65 -2.13 -17.20 2.76
CA PHE A 65 -2.63 -16.17 1.84
C PHE A 65 -3.24 -15.00 2.60
N ALA A 66 -4.05 -15.24 3.63
CA ALA A 66 -4.58 -14.17 4.48
C ALA A 66 -3.46 -13.30 5.10
N ARG A 67 -2.39 -13.92 5.62
CA ARG A 67 -1.21 -13.19 6.12
C ARG A 67 -0.45 -12.43 5.02
N ILE A 68 -0.41 -12.96 3.81
CA ILE A 68 0.19 -12.27 2.66
C ILE A 68 -0.64 -11.03 2.31
N ASP A 69 -1.96 -11.14 2.28
CA ASP A 69 -2.87 -10.02 2.00
C ASP A 69 -2.73 -8.90 3.03
N GLU A 70 -2.66 -9.23 4.33
CA GLU A 70 -2.39 -8.26 5.40
C GLU A 70 -1.04 -7.54 5.21
N ASN A 71 -0.01 -8.28 4.80
CA ASN A 71 1.30 -7.70 4.54
C ASN A 71 1.27 -6.76 3.33
N PHE A 72 0.54 -7.10 2.27
CA PHE A 72 0.37 -6.24 1.09
C PHE A 72 -0.39 -4.96 1.44
N ALA A 73 -1.46 -5.04 2.22
CA ALA A 73 -2.18 -3.85 2.69
C ALA A 73 -1.26 -2.88 3.44
N ARG A 74 -0.41 -3.38 4.34
CA ARG A 74 0.59 -2.55 5.03
C ARG A 74 1.65 -1.95 4.09
N VAL A 75 2.04 -2.69 3.05
CA VAL A 75 2.96 -2.17 2.03
C VAL A 75 2.31 -1.03 1.25
N ASP A 76 1.05 -1.17 0.86
CA ASP A 76 0.30 -0.12 0.15
C ASP A 76 0.17 1.17 0.99
N GLU A 77 -0.12 1.05 2.29
CA GLU A 77 -0.15 2.18 3.22
C GLU A 77 1.20 2.92 3.27
N ASN A 78 2.30 2.16 3.37
CA ASN A 78 3.65 2.74 3.37
C ASN A 78 3.96 3.44 2.04
N PHE A 79 3.58 2.87 0.90
CA PHE A 79 3.77 3.49 -0.40
C PHE A 79 2.96 4.79 -0.54
N ALA A 80 1.74 4.84 -0.03
CA ALA A 80 0.93 6.06 -0.04
C ALA A 80 1.59 7.18 0.78
N LEU A 81 2.14 6.88 1.95
CA LEU A 81 2.89 7.84 2.77
C LEU A 81 4.14 8.36 2.05
N VAL A 82 4.93 7.47 1.47
CA VAL A 82 6.13 7.85 0.70
C VAL A 82 5.76 8.74 -0.49
N HIS A 83 4.67 8.42 -1.19
CA HIS A 83 4.20 9.22 -2.32
C HIS A 83 3.81 10.65 -1.89
N GLN A 84 3.12 10.78 -0.76
CA GLN A 84 2.76 12.08 -0.19
C GLN A 84 4.01 12.89 0.19
N GLU A 85 4.99 12.28 0.87
CA GLU A 85 6.24 12.95 1.24
C GLU A 85 7.04 13.40 0.02
N LEU A 86 7.07 12.60 -1.05
CA LEU A 86 7.71 12.98 -2.30
C LEU A 86 7.01 14.16 -2.97
N GLY A 87 5.67 14.21 -2.93
CA GLY A 87 4.89 15.36 -3.41
C GLY A 87 5.17 16.64 -2.62
N ASN A 88 5.27 16.54 -1.29
CA ASN A 88 5.66 17.65 -0.42
C ASN A 88 7.07 18.14 -0.74
N LEU A 89 8.04 17.22 -0.93
CA LEU A 89 9.41 17.56 -1.30
C LEU A 89 9.47 18.27 -2.66
N SER A 90 8.75 17.77 -3.67
CA SER A 90 8.67 18.39 -4.99
C SER A 90 8.14 19.84 -4.92
N THR A 91 7.11 20.06 -4.10
CA THR A 91 6.55 21.39 -3.85
C THR A 91 7.58 22.32 -3.22
N ARG A 92 8.32 21.85 -2.23
CA ARG A 92 9.38 22.62 -1.54
C ARG A 92 10.56 22.96 -2.45
N ILE A 93 10.97 22.04 -3.32
CA ILE A 93 12.03 22.30 -4.32
C ILE A 93 11.57 23.39 -5.28
N THR A 94 10.36 23.28 -5.82
CA THR A 94 9.80 24.29 -6.73
C THR A 94 9.71 25.67 -6.06
N ALA A 95 9.28 25.71 -4.79
CA ALA A 95 9.23 26.96 -4.02
C ALA A 95 10.63 27.54 -3.78
N SER A 96 11.60 26.69 -3.44
CA SER A 96 13.00 27.08 -3.26
C SER A 96 13.58 27.70 -4.52
N ASP A 97 13.36 27.09 -5.68
CA ASP A 97 13.86 27.57 -6.97
C ASP A 97 13.25 28.93 -7.33
N LYS A 98 11.92 29.06 -7.23
CA LYS A 98 11.23 30.34 -7.45
C LYS A 98 11.75 31.43 -6.51
N ASN A 99 11.91 31.12 -5.23
CA ASN A 99 12.40 32.06 -4.24
C ASN A 99 13.86 32.43 -4.47
N ALA A 100 14.69 31.49 -4.94
CA ALA A 100 16.08 31.79 -5.30
C ALA A 100 16.16 32.79 -6.44
N VAL A 101 15.34 32.62 -7.48
CA VAL A 101 15.23 33.60 -8.58
C VAL A 101 14.78 34.97 -8.06
N ALA A 102 13.74 35.02 -7.22
CA ALA A 102 13.26 36.28 -6.65
C ALA A 102 14.34 36.98 -5.80
N ARG A 103 15.02 36.25 -4.91
CA ARG A 103 16.14 36.78 -4.10
C ARG A 103 17.28 37.34 -4.95
N ASN A 104 17.65 36.63 -6.00
CA ASN A 104 18.71 37.06 -6.92
C ASN A 104 18.35 38.36 -7.65
N GLN A 105 17.08 38.64 -7.90
CA GLN A 105 16.65 39.93 -8.43
C GLN A 105 16.62 41.00 -7.33
N ASN A 106 16.09 40.64 -6.16
CA ASN A 106 15.92 41.56 -5.04
C ASN A 106 17.23 42.13 -4.50
N ILE A 107 18.36 41.44 -4.70
CA ILE A 107 19.70 41.90 -4.24
C ILE A 107 20.15 43.20 -4.89
N HIS A 108 19.60 43.55 -6.05
CA HIS A 108 19.93 44.76 -6.76
C HIS A 108 19.17 45.99 -6.23
N TYR A 109 18.10 45.79 -5.45
CA TYR A 109 17.28 46.87 -4.89
C TYR A 109 17.85 47.39 -3.57
N CYS A 110 17.90 48.72 -3.44
CA CYS A 110 18.52 49.41 -2.31
C CYS A 110 17.71 50.63 -1.84
N ALA A 111 16.98 51.30 -2.72
CA ALA A 111 16.20 52.48 -2.39
C ALA A 111 14.85 52.12 -1.75
N ARG A 112 14.36 52.96 -0.84
CA ARG A 112 13.08 52.70 -0.14
C ARG A 112 11.88 52.52 -1.08
N SER A 113 11.92 53.15 -2.26
CA SER A 113 10.88 53.07 -3.29
C SER A 113 11.00 51.85 -4.21
N ASP A 114 12.10 51.10 -4.16
CA ASP A 114 12.31 49.97 -5.06
C ASP A 114 11.27 48.88 -4.81
N GLN A 115 10.75 48.34 -5.91
CA GLN A 115 9.75 47.27 -5.86
C GLN A 115 10.44 45.93 -5.63
N VAL A 116 9.97 45.21 -4.63
CA VAL A 116 10.53 43.91 -4.25
C VAL A 116 9.70 42.81 -4.89
N LEU A 117 10.35 41.86 -5.55
CA LEU A 117 9.66 40.70 -6.09
C LEU A 117 9.19 39.79 -4.95
N PRO A 118 7.92 39.35 -4.98
CA PRO A 118 7.38 38.50 -3.94
C PRO A 118 8.00 37.11 -3.97
N LEU A 119 8.23 36.56 -2.78
CA LEU A 119 8.53 35.14 -2.61
C LEU A 119 7.21 34.36 -2.51
N VAL A 120 7.27 33.06 -2.81
CA VAL A 120 6.21 32.10 -2.51
C VAL A 120 6.48 31.42 -1.17
N ASN A 121 5.44 30.89 -0.53
CA ASN A 121 5.58 30.14 0.71
C ASN A 121 6.49 28.92 0.46
N PRO A 122 7.56 28.71 1.26
CA PRO A 122 8.54 27.66 1.02
C PRO A 122 8.01 26.24 1.26
N LEU A 123 6.88 26.07 1.94
CA LEU A 123 6.27 24.77 2.23
C LEU A 123 5.19 24.41 1.21
N THR A 124 4.43 25.39 0.73
CA THR A 124 3.25 25.15 -0.12
C THR A 124 3.40 25.65 -1.56
N CYS A 125 4.46 26.41 -1.87
CA CYS A 125 4.65 27.08 -3.17
C CYS A 125 3.53 28.08 -3.55
N ALA A 126 2.64 28.40 -2.61
CA ALA A 126 1.55 29.35 -2.82
C ALA A 126 2.04 30.81 -2.71
N PRO A 127 1.35 31.77 -3.36
CA PRO A 127 1.61 33.19 -3.14
C PRO A 127 1.46 33.57 -1.67
N ILE A 128 2.35 34.44 -1.18
CA ILE A 128 2.29 34.95 0.19
C ILE A 128 1.33 36.15 0.22
N PRO A 129 0.20 36.06 0.95
CA PRO A 129 -0.76 37.17 1.02
C PRO A 129 -0.14 38.39 1.71
N ASN A 130 -0.47 39.59 1.22
CA ASN A 130 0.04 40.86 1.76
C ASN A 130 1.58 40.96 1.78
N PHE A 131 2.26 40.29 0.85
CA PHE A 131 3.71 40.41 0.72
C PHE A 131 4.12 41.87 0.43
N PRO A 132 5.16 42.41 1.09
CA PRO A 132 5.63 43.78 0.88
C PRO A 132 5.97 44.07 -0.58
N THR A 133 5.39 45.12 -1.14
CA THR A 133 5.63 45.48 -2.55
C THR A 133 6.85 46.36 -2.74
N THR A 134 7.28 47.06 -1.68
CA THR A 134 8.47 47.91 -1.67
C THR A 134 9.33 47.69 -0.43
N ILE A 135 10.59 48.12 -0.49
CA ILE A 135 11.48 48.10 0.70
C ILE A 135 10.87 48.93 1.85
N ASN A 136 10.22 50.05 1.55
CA ASN A 136 9.57 50.89 2.55
C ASN A 136 8.40 50.19 3.26
N ASP A 137 7.66 49.33 2.57
CA ASP A 137 6.58 48.55 3.18
C ASP A 137 7.12 47.66 4.31
N ILE A 138 8.27 47.02 4.09
CA ILE A 138 8.95 46.19 5.10
C ILE A 138 9.29 47.01 6.36
N PHE A 139 9.75 48.26 6.18
CA PHE A 139 10.04 49.15 7.30
C PHE A 139 8.78 49.55 8.08
N ARG A 140 7.64 49.69 7.40
CA ARG A 140 6.36 50.16 7.97
C ARG A 140 5.52 49.06 8.62
N MET A 141 5.83 47.78 8.40
CA MET A 141 5.07 46.68 8.99
C MET A 141 4.98 46.81 10.53
N ASN A 142 3.81 46.54 11.09
CA ASN A 142 3.67 46.38 12.54
C ASN A 142 4.14 44.98 12.99
N GLU A 143 4.07 44.69 14.29
CA GLU A 143 4.52 43.41 14.85
C GLU A 143 3.73 42.23 14.30
N GLN A 144 2.39 42.32 14.28
CA GLN A 144 1.52 41.28 13.74
C GLN A 144 1.80 40.97 12.25
N GLN A 145 1.99 41.99 11.42
CA GLN A 145 2.31 41.84 10.00
C GLN A 145 3.70 41.21 9.81
N THR A 146 4.67 41.61 10.63
CA THR A 146 6.03 41.06 10.60
C THR A 146 6.01 39.59 10.98
N ASP A 147 5.32 39.24 12.07
CA ASP A 147 5.21 37.87 12.56
C ASP A 147 4.48 36.96 11.57
N SER A 148 3.38 37.44 10.99
CA SER A 148 2.65 36.71 9.95
C SER A 148 3.50 36.44 8.71
N LEU A 149 4.30 37.41 8.27
CA LEU A 149 5.20 37.22 7.13
C LEU A 149 6.35 36.26 7.48
N MET A 150 6.89 36.31 8.71
CA MET A 150 7.92 35.35 9.14
C MET A 150 7.38 33.92 9.16
N GLU A 151 6.18 33.70 9.70
CA GLU A 151 5.51 32.41 9.70
C GLU A 151 5.30 31.90 8.27
N GLN A 152 4.79 32.75 7.37
CA GLN A 152 4.58 32.38 5.97
C GLN A 152 5.87 32.11 5.19
N LEU A 153 7.00 32.70 5.60
CA LEU A 153 8.33 32.41 5.09
C LEU A 153 9.03 31.26 5.83
N ASN A 154 8.35 30.63 6.80
CA ASN A 154 8.88 29.59 7.67
C ASN A 154 10.21 30.00 8.35
N LEU A 155 10.29 31.25 8.80
CA LEU A 155 11.44 31.80 9.50
C LEU A 155 11.24 31.68 11.02
N GLN A 156 12.25 31.17 11.70
CA GLN A 156 12.26 31.04 13.16
C GLN A 156 12.79 32.35 13.80
N THR A 157 12.13 32.82 14.85
CA THR A 157 12.61 33.93 15.69
C THR A 157 13.04 33.40 17.05
N GLY A 158 14.21 33.80 17.54
CA GLY A 158 14.60 33.53 18.93
C GLY A 158 13.75 34.31 19.91
N GLU A 159 13.54 33.77 21.11
CA GLU A 159 12.84 34.48 22.21
C GLU A 159 13.49 35.85 22.45
N GLY A 160 12.67 36.90 22.54
CA GLY A 160 13.14 38.27 22.77
C GLY A 160 13.66 39.02 21.54
N THR A 161 13.51 38.49 20.31
CA THR A 161 13.89 39.21 19.09
C THR A 161 13.02 40.46 18.91
N SER A 162 13.64 41.64 18.87
CA SER A 162 12.93 42.91 18.67
C SER A 162 12.27 42.99 17.29
N LEU A 163 11.21 43.80 17.15
CA LEU A 163 10.55 44.07 15.88
C LEU A 163 11.53 44.51 14.77
N ALA A 164 12.53 45.33 15.12
CA ALA A 164 13.57 45.76 14.20
C ALA A 164 14.44 44.57 13.74
N GLY A 165 14.78 43.66 14.65
CA GLY A 165 15.51 42.43 14.33
C GLY A 165 14.73 41.50 13.40
N LYS A 166 13.44 41.27 13.68
CA LYS A 166 12.54 40.48 12.81
C LYS A 166 12.46 41.07 11.40
N LYS A 167 12.27 42.40 11.28
CA LYS A 167 12.29 43.10 9.99
C LYS A 167 13.64 42.95 9.26
N ALA A 168 14.75 43.02 9.97
CA ALA A 168 16.08 42.83 9.38
C ALA A 168 16.26 41.39 8.86
N GLN A 169 15.78 40.38 9.59
CA GLN A 169 15.79 38.98 9.15
C GLN A 169 14.95 38.78 7.88
N ILE A 170 13.74 39.36 7.84
CA ILE A 170 12.88 39.34 6.64
C ILE A 170 13.60 39.98 5.45
N LYS A 171 14.20 41.16 5.61
CA LYS A 171 14.96 41.83 4.54
C LYS A 171 16.09 40.96 4.00
N MET A 172 16.86 40.35 4.92
CA MET A 172 17.97 39.46 4.56
C MET A 172 17.46 38.22 3.81
N TYR A 173 16.37 37.60 4.29
CA TYR A 173 15.80 36.42 3.66
C TYR A 173 15.20 36.72 2.28
N ILE A 174 14.56 37.86 2.09
CA ILE A 174 14.01 38.29 0.79
C ILE A 174 15.13 38.70 -0.19
N GLY A 175 16.37 38.84 0.29
CA GLY A 175 17.53 39.15 -0.50
C GLY A 175 17.70 40.64 -0.76
N VAL A 176 17.13 41.52 0.05
CA VAL A 176 17.29 42.98 -0.10
C VAL A 176 18.56 43.44 0.60
N ARG A 177 19.39 44.26 -0.07
CA ARG A 177 20.61 44.80 0.54
C ARG A 177 20.28 45.69 1.75
N SER A 178 20.89 45.38 2.88
CA SER A 178 20.99 46.32 4.00
C SER A 178 21.92 47.46 3.57
N HIS A 179 21.52 48.71 3.77
CA HIS A 179 22.41 49.85 3.63
C HIS A 179 23.55 49.66 4.64
N VAL A 180 24.66 49.07 4.20
CA VAL A 180 25.94 49.20 4.89
C VAL A 180 26.41 50.59 4.51
N ASP A 181 26.55 51.46 5.50
CA ASP A 181 27.19 52.77 5.32
C ASP A 181 28.51 52.55 4.57
N LYS A 182 28.62 53.15 3.40
CA LYS A 182 29.85 53.17 2.62
C LYS A 182 30.93 53.80 3.53
N PRO A 183 32.11 53.20 3.72
CA PRO A 183 33.17 53.91 4.44
C PRO A 183 33.50 55.16 3.63
N ALA A 184 33.37 56.32 4.27
CA ALA A 184 33.80 57.58 3.70
C ALA A 184 35.28 57.43 3.31
N THR A 185 35.56 57.63 2.02
CA THR A 185 36.91 57.84 1.49
C THR A 185 37.08 59.32 1.24
#